data_AF-A0A957Y106-F1
#
_entry.id   AF-A0A957Y106-F1
#
_cell.length_a   1.000
_cell.length_b   1.000
_cell.length_c   1.000
_cell.angle_alpha   90.00
_cell.angle_beta   90.00
_cell.angle_gamma   90.00
#
_symmetry.space_group_name_H-M   'P 1'
#
loop_
_entity.id
_entity.type
_entity.pdbx_description
1 polymer ?
#
loop_
_entity_poly.entity_id
_entity_poly.type
_entity_poly.pdbx_seq_one_letter_code
_entity_poly.pdbx_strand_id
1 'polypeptide(L)'
;NASLMAALQADPVLRADFDAFLQANAEALAAATMNTLLQAFAQVADDEEMAEFCRAMPSELQRPLIEAVDAIIEQATAAGDDNTVQNLTERLEVFRRLSEKGQLADELPPVMRAVMGFFEAPSDAAAEQFFASQRDLLQTSEAQRAMDVLVEQAPPDIPANVRQLLLTRQALLRRLREEHSAAANAQTS
;
A
#
# COMPACT_ATOMS: atom_id res chain seq x y z
N ASN A 1 28.85 8.90 14.75
CA ASN A 1 27.60 8.33 15.31
C ASN A 1 27.52 6.87 14.92
N ALA A 2 27.79 5.96 15.86
CA ALA A 2 27.54 4.54 15.65
C ALA A 2 26.04 4.28 15.84
N SER A 3 25.39 3.63 14.87
CA SER A 3 23.99 3.22 14.99
C SER A 3 23.90 1.92 15.81
N LEU A 4 22.75 1.68 16.45
CA LEU A 4 22.47 0.41 17.14
C LEU A 4 22.71 -0.79 16.20
N MET A 5 22.29 -0.67 14.94
CA MET A 5 22.50 -1.69 13.92
C MET A 5 23.98 -2.00 13.68
N ALA A 6 24.86 -0.98 13.69
CA ALA A 6 26.29 -1.20 13.55
C ALA A 6 26.88 -1.91 14.79
N ALA A 7 26.37 -1.62 15.99
CA ALA A 7 26.78 -2.30 17.21
C ALA A 7 26.32 -3.78 17.25
N LEU A 8 25.07 -4.06 16.86
CA LEU A 8 24.51 -5.42 16.80
C LEU A 8 25.17 -6.29 15.72
N GLN A 9 25.70 -5.69 14.66
CA GLN A 9 26.45 -6.42 13.63
C GLN A 9 27.88 -6.75 14.07
N ALA A 10 28.50 -5.88 14.86
CA ALA A 10 29.88 -6.05 15.32
C ALA A 10 30.00 -7.01 16.52
N ASP A 11 28.92 -7.20 17.29
CA ASP A 11 28.90 -8.02 18.50
C ASP A 11 27.77 -9.07 18.48
N PRO A 12 28.09 -10.36 18.22
CA PRO A 12 27.10 -11.42 18.15
C PRO A 12 26.50 -11.79 19.53
N VAL A 13 27.20 -11.52 20.64
CA VAL A 13 26.68 -11.77 21.99
C VAL A 13 25.64 -10.71 22.32
N LEU A 14 25.95 -9.45 22.06
CA LEU A 14 24.98 -8.34 22.22
C LEU A 14 23.72 -8.57 21.37
N ARG A 15 23.87 -9.11 20.15
CA ARG A 15 22.73 -9.47 19.31
C ARG A 15 21.87 -10.57 19.94
N ALA A 16 22.48 -11.64 20.44
CA ALA A 16 21.75 -12.72 21.09
C ALA A 16 21.00 -12.24 22.35
N ASP A 17 21.64 -11.40 23.17
CA ASP A 17 21.01 -10.81 24.36
C ASP A 17 19.86 -9.87 24.00
N PHE A 18 20.02 -9.09 22.93
CA PHE A 18 18.97 -8.22 22.41
C PHE A 18 17.77 -9.03 21.88
N ASP A 19 18.03 -10.08 21.10
CA ASP A 19 16.98 -10.97 20.59
C ASP A 19 16.23 -11.69 21.74
N ALA A 20 16.97 -12.16 22.76
CA ALA A 20 16.38 -12.77 23.96
C ALA A 20 15.52 -11.77 24.75
N PHE A 21 15.97 -10.51 24.86
CA PHE A 21 15.19 -9.44 25.46
C PHE A 21 13.90 -9.17 24.68
N LEU A 22 13.97 -9.05 23.35
CA LEU A 22 12.79 -8.83 22.51
C LEU A 22 11.78 -9.98 22.65
N GLN A 23 12.26 -11.23 22.69
CA GLN A 23 11.38 -12.39 22.89
C GLN A 23 10.74 -12.39 24.29
N ALA A 24 11.51 -12.10 25.33
CA ALA A 24 11.01 -12.04 26.70
C ALA A 24 9.98 -10.92 26.93
N ASN A 25 10.00 -9.88 26.09
CA ASN A 25 9.13 -8.71 26.21
C ASN A 25 8.17 -8.53 25.03
N ALA A 26 7.98 -9.57 24.20
CA ALA A 26 7.20 -9.47 22.96
C ALA A 26 5.77 -8.97 23.21
N GLU A 27 5.10 -9.45 24.25
CA GLU A 27 3.75 -9.03 24.61
C GLU A 27 3.70 -7.55 25.04
N ALA A 28 4.65 -7.11 25.87
CA ALA A 28 4.71 -5.72 26.33
C ALA A 28 5.01 -4.77 25.17
N LEU A 29 5.88 -5.17 24.25
CA LEU A 29 6.18 -4.42 23.03
C LEU A 29 4.95 -4.35 22.11
N ALA A 30 4.25 -5.47 21.90
CA ALA A 30 3.03 -5.50 21.10
C ALA A 30 1.93 -4.60 21.69
N ALA A 31 1.74 -4.64 23.02
CA ALA A 31 0.80 -3.76 23.71
C ALA A 31 1.18 -2.28 23.59
N ALA A 32 2.48 -1.95 23.71
CA ALA A 32 2.96 -0.59 23.51
C ALA A 32 2.72 -0.11 22.07
N THR A 33 3.03 -0.93 21.07
CA THR A 33 2.77 -0.65 19.67
C THR A 33 1.27 -0.43 19.42
N MET A 34 0.41 -1.30 19.96
CA MET A 34 -1.04 -1.14 19.81
C MET A 34 -1.55 0.16 20.45
N ASN A 35 -1.07 0.52 21.63
CA ASN A 35 -1.42 1.79 22.26
C ASN A 35 -0.99 3.00 21.42
N THR A 36 0.20 2.96 20.81
CA THR A 36 0.65 4.01 19.89
C THR A 36 -0.26 4.10 18.66
N LEU A 37 -0.67 2.96 18.09
CA LEU A 37 -1.58 2.92 16.94
C LEU A 37 -2.96 3.49 17.29
N LEU A 38 -3.52 3.13 18.45
CA LEU A 38 -4.79 3.65 18.93
C LEU A 38 -4.75 5.16 19.15
N GLN A 39 -3.65 5.66 19.72
CA GLN A 39 -3.44 7.10 19.90
C GLN A 39 -3.34 7.81 18.56
N ALA A 40 -2.56 7.30 17.61
CA ALA A 40 -2.43 7.87 16.28
C ALA A 40 -3.79 7.88 15.56
N PHE A 41 -4.52 6.76 15.61
CA PHE A 41 -5.85 6.62 15.03
C PHE A 41 -6.85 7.66 15.57
N ALA A 42 -6.85 7.87 16.89
CA ALA A 42 -7.72 8.85 17.53
C ALA A 42 -7.42 10.32 17.14
N GLN A 43 -6.18 10.59 16.70
CA GLN A 43 -5.74 11.93 16.30
C GLN A 43 -5.93 12.24 14.81
N VAL A 44 -6.29 11.26 13.98
CA VAL A 44 -6.53 11.46 12.55
C VAL A 44 -7.61 12.51 12.33
N ALA A 45 -7.28 13.58 11.61
CA ALA A 45 -8.15 14.73 11.43
C ALA A 45 -9.15 14.54 10.28
N ASP A 46 -8.73 13.88 9.20
CA ASP A 46 -9.50 13.75 7.96
C ASP A 46 -9.19 12.46 7.16
N ASP A 47 -9.88 12.30 6.03
CA ASP A 47 -9.75 11.15 5.14
C ASP A 47 -8.37 11.02 4.47
N GLU A 48 -7.66 12.15 4.25
CA GLU A 48 -6.32 12.13 3.65
C GLU A 48 -5.29 11.61 4.64
N GLU A 49 -5.32 12.12 5.87
CA GLU A 49 -4.53 11.59 6.98
C GLU A 49 -4.87 10.12 7.29
N MET A 50 -6.16 9.74 7.19
CA MET A 50 -6.57 8.34 7.34
C MET A 50 -5.95 7.45 6.26
N ALA A 51 -5.88 7.92 5.01
CA ALA A 51 -5.27 7.17 3.91
C ALA A 51 -3.74 7.04 4.07
N GLU A 52 -3.07 8.06 4.61
CA GLU A 52 -1.65 7.97 4.98
C GLU A 52 -1.42 6.98 6.12
N PHE A 53 -2.24 7.07 7.17
CA PHE A 53 -2.21 6.15 8.29
C PHE A 53 -2.38 4.69 7.84
N CYS A 54 -3.36 4.42 6.95
CA CYS A 54 -3.56 3.09 6.37
C CYS A 54 -2.33 2.61 5.58
N ARG A 55 -1.73 3.47 4.76
CA ARG A 55 -0.57 3.12 3.92
C ARG A 55 0.69 2.84 4.74
N ALA A 56 0.87 3.54 5.86
CA ALA A 56 2.03 3.37 6.73
C ALA A 56 1.96 2.11 7.61
N MET A 57 0.76 1.55 7.79
CA MET A 57 0.53 0.43 8.70
C MET A 57 0.68 -0.93 8.00
N PRO A 58 1.45 -1.87 8.57
CA PRO A 58 1.48 -3.27 8.13
C PRO A 58 0.08 -3.89 8.10
N SER A 59 -0.21 -4.69 7.07
CA SER A 59 -1.54 -5.28 6.88
C SER A 59 -1.94 -6.22 8.02
N GLU A 60 -0.96 -6.89 8.65
CA GLU A 60 -1.20 -7.79 9.78
C GLU A 60 -1.69 -7.04 11.03
N LEU A 61 -1.44 -5.73 11.12
CA LEU A 61 -1.88 -4.89 12.24
C LEU A 61 -3.24 -4.22 12.01
N GLN A 62 -3.75 -4.22 10.77
CA GLN A 62 -5.05 -3.63 10.44
C GLN A 62 -6.19 -4.31 11.21
N ARG A 63 -6.22 -5.64 11.22
CA ARG A 63 -7.28 -6.40 11.90
C ARG A 63 -7.22 -6.25 13.43
N PRO A 64 -6.06 -6.41 14.10
CA PRO A 64 -5.93 -6.13 15.52
C PRO A 64 -6.34 -4.71 15.92
N LEU A 65 -6.02 -3.69 15.09
CA LEU A 65 -6.44 -2.32 15.38
C LEU A 65 -7.96 -2.15 15.29
N ILE A 66 -8.61 -2.72 14.26
CA ILE A 66 -10.08 -2.69 14.14
C ILE A 66 -10.73 -3.28 15.39
N GLU A 67 -10.27 -4.45 15.84
CA GLU A 67 -10.81 -5.13 17.02
C GLU A 67 -10.60 -4.31 18.30
N ALA A 68 -9.45 -3.64 18.44
CA ALA A 68 -9.18 -2.77 19.57
C ALA A 68 -10.08 -1.52 19.58
N VAL A 69 -10.32 -0.90 18.42
CA VAL A 69 -11.23 0.26 18.31
C VAL A 69 -12.68 -0.15 18.55
N ASP A 70 -13.13 -1.28 18.02
CA ASP A 70 -14.47 -1.84 18.30
C ASP A 70 -14.68 -2.04 19.80
N ALA A 71 -13.69 -2.62 20.50
CA ALA A 71 -13.75 -2.80 21.95
C ALA A 71 -13.84 -1.47 22.72
N ILE A 72 -13.19 -0.41 22.25
CA ILE A 72 -13.30 0.94 22.84
C ILE A 72 -14.69 1.53 22.60
N ILE A 73 -15.25 1.36 21.40
CA ILE A 73 -16.62 1.80 21.08
C ILE A 73 -17.64 1.08 21.96
N GLU A 74 -17.50 -0.23 22.17
CA GLU A 74 -18.36 -1.00 23.07
C GLU A 74 -18.29 -0.48 24.51
N GLN A 75 -17.08 -0.19 25.00
CA GLN A 75 -16.88 0.38 26.34
C GLN A 75 -17.48 1.78 26.48
N ALA A 76 -17.29 2.65 25.49
CA ALA A 76 -17.86 3.99 25.46
C ALA A 76 -19.39 3.95 25.41
N THR A 77 -19.95 2.99 24.66
CA THR A 77 -21.40 2.75 24.59
C THR A 77 -21.96 2.34 25.95
N ALA A 78 -21.31 1.40 26.64
CA ALA A 78 -21.70 0.98 27.98
C ALA A 78 -21.58 2.12 29.02
N ALA A 79 -20.66 3.06 28.80
CA ALA A 79 -20.47 4.25 29.63
C ALA A 79 -21.40 5.43 29.29
N GLY A 80 -22.15 5.36 28.18
CA GLY A 80 -22.99 6.46 27.68
C GLY A 80 -22.20 7.66 27.13
N ASP A 81 -20.96 7.43 26.66
CA ASP A 81 -20.14 8.46 26.02
C ASP A 81 -20.42 8.52 24.51
N ASP A 82 -21.55 9.13 24.17
CA ASP A 82 -22.05 9.24 22.79
C ASP A 82 -21.06 9.95 21.85
N ASN A 83 -20.28 10.90 22.38
CA ASN A 83 -19.28 11.63 21.59
C ASN A 83 -18.13 10.71 21.15
N THR A 84 -17.61 9.89 22.06
CA THR A 84 -16.56 8.93 21.72
C THR A 84 -17.08 7.88 20.76
N VAL A 85 -18.31 7.37 20.98
CA VAL A 85 -18.96 6.40 20.09
C VAL A 85 -19.08 6.95 18.69
N GLN A 86 -19.64 8.16 18.52
CA GLN A 86 -19.83 8.75 17.20
C GLN A 86 -18.48 8.97 16.48
N ASN A 87 -17.54 9.64 17.14
CA ASN A 87 -16.26 9.99 16.51
C ASN A 87 -15.43 8.77 16.09
N LEU A 88 -15.41 7.71 16.91
CA LEU A 88 -14.65 6.51 16.59
C LEU A 88 -15.35 5.64 15.54
N THR A 89 -16.70 5.59 15.54
CA THR A 89 -17.46 4.83 14.54
C THR A 89 -17.23 5.40 13.15
N GLU A 90 -17.38 6.72 12.98
CA GLU A 90 -17.19 7.38 11.67
C GLU A 90 -15.77 7.14 11.12
N ARG A 91 -14.74 7.32 11.96
CA ARG A 91 -13.34 7.04 11.58
C ARG A 91 -13.10 5.57 11.24
N LEU A 92 -13.66 4.65 12.02
CA LEU A 92 -13.47 3.22 11.81
C LEU A 92 -14.10 2.76 10.49
N GLU A 93 -15.23 3.33 10.08
CA GLU A 93 -15.83 3.05 8.78
C GLU A 93 -14.95 3.52 7.60
N VAL A 94 -14.36 4.72 7.70
CA VAL A 94 -13.41 5.22 6.69
C VAL A 94 -12.19 4.30 6.64
N PHE A 95 -11.63 3.94 7.79
CA PHE A 95 -10.48 3.06 7.90
C PHE A 95 -10.72 1.67 7.29
N ARG A 96 -11.87 1.04 7.59
CA ARG A 96 -12.26 -0.26 7.01
C ARG A 96 -12.32 -0.18 5.49
N ARG A 97 -12.96 0.85 4.94
CA ARG A 97 -13.08 1.06 3.50
C ARG A 97 -11.73 1.23 2.81
N LEU A 98 -10.80 1.96 3.43
CA LEU A 98 -9.46 2.17 2.90
C LEU A 98 -8.59 0.92 3.02
N SER A 99 -8.71 0.18 4.13
CA SER A 99 -8.01 -1.09 4.35
C SER A 99 -8.43 -2.15 3.34
N GLU A 100 -9.73 -2.30 3.07
CA GLU A 100 -10.25 -3.22 2.06
C GLU A 100 -9.75 -2.87 0.65
N LYS A 101 -9.71 -1.58 0.29
CA LYS A 101 -9.13 -1.14 -0.98
C LYS A 101 -7.64 -1.46 -1.10
N GLY A 102 -6.88 -1.26 -0.02
CA GLY A 102 -5.45 -1.58 0.03
C GLY A 102 -5.20 -3.09 -0.08
N GLN A 103 -5.98 -3.92 0.63
CA GLN A 103 -5.89 -5.37 0.58
C GLN A 103 -6.21 -5.92 -0.81
N LEU A 104 -7.26 -5.40 -1.47
CA LEU A 104 -7.56 -5.76 -2.87
C LEU A 104 -6.39 -5.43 -3.80
N ALA A 105 -5.68 -4.33 -3.59
CA ALA A 105 -4.47 -4.00 -4.35
C ALA A 105 -3.29 -4.93 -4.05
N ASP A 106 -3.20 -5.43 -2.81
CA ASP A 106 -2.17 -6.38 -2.39
C ASP A 106 -2.42 -7.84 -2.83
N GLU A 107 -3.68 -8.21 -3.09
CA GLU A 107 -4.07 -9.50 -3.67
C GLU A 107 -3.84 -9.57 -5.19
N LEU A 108 -3.68 -8.42 -5.86
CA LEU A 108 -3.37 -8.40 -7.29
C LEU A 108 -1.97 -8.97 -7.56
N PRO A 109 -1.82 -9.83 -8.59
CA PRO A 109 -0.50 -10.25 -9.05
C PRO A 109 0.42 -9.04 -9.29
N PRO A 110 1.73 -9.12 -8.99
CA PRO A 110 2.64 -7.97 -9.09
C PRO A 110 2.61 -7.25 -10.43
N VAL A 111 2.47 -7.99 -11.53
CA VAL A 111 2.34 -7.43 -12.88
C VAL A 111 1.05 -6.61 -13.03
N MET A 112 -0.08 -7.07 -12.51
CA MET A 112 -1.35 -6.33 -12.57
C MET A 112 -1.28 -5.05 -11.72
N ARG A 113 -0.64 -5.11 -10.55
CA ARG A 113 -0.41 -3.92 -9.71
C ARG A 113 0.46 -2.88 -10.42
N ALA A 114 1.53 -3.31 -11.07
CA ALA A 114 2.37 -2.43 -11.86
C ALA A 114 1.61 -1.81 -13.05
N VAL A 115 0.77 -2.60 -13.73
CA VAL A 115 -0.08 -2.12 -14.83
C VAL A 115 -1.09 -1.07 -14.35
N MET A 116 -1.73 -1.28 -13.20
CA MET A 116 -2.64 -0.32 -12.58
C MET A 116 -1.91 0.97 -12.18
N GLY A 117 -0.76 0.88 -11.50
CA GLY A 117 0.03 2.06 -11.13
C GLY A 117 0.52 2.85 -12.35
N PHE A 118 0.87 2.16 -13.44
CA PHE A 118 1.21 2.82 -14.71
C PHE A 118 0.00 3.52 -15.34
N PHE A 119 -1.18 2.90 -15.30
CA PHE A 119 -2.42 3.48 -15.81
C PHE A 119 -2.82 4.74 -15.03
N GLU A 120 -2.77 4.67 -13.69
CA GLU A 120 -3.19 5.72 -12.75
C GLU A 120 -2.21 6.91 -12.68
N ALA A 121 -1.01 6.79 -13.27
CA ALA A 121 -0.04 7.87 -13.29
C ALA A 121 -0.64 9.17 -13.87
N PRO A 122 -0.44 10.33 -13.20
CA PRO A 122 -1.18 11.56 -13.47
C PRO A 122 -0.85 12.22 -14.81
N SER A 123 0.25 11.81 -15.46
CA SER A 123 0.66 12.29 -16.78
C SER A 123 1.49 11.25 -17.51
N ASP A 124 1.69 11.41 -18.81
CA ASP A 124 2.53 10.51 -19.61
C ASP A 124 3.97 10.49 -19.11
N ALA A 125 4.51 11.65 -18.73
CA ALA A 125 5.85 11.74 -18.14
C ALA A 125 5.96 10.96 -16.81
N ALA A 126 4.93 11.04 -15.96
CA ALA A 126 4.88 10.26 -14.72
C ALA A 126 4.76 8.76 -15.00
N ALA A 127 3.99 8.36 -16.03
CA ALA A 127 3.87 6.97 -16.46
C ALA A 127 5.19 6.43 -17.01
N GLU A 128 5.94 7.21 -17.80
CA GLU A 128 7.27 6.86 -18.28
C GLU A 128 8.28 6.67 -17.14
N GLN A 129 8.26 7.56 -16.15
CA GLN A 129 9.08 7.42 -14.94
C GLN A 129 8.70 6.18 -14.14
N PHE A 130 7.40 5.91 -13.99
CA PHE A 130 6.91 4.70 -13.33
C PHE A 130 7.30 3.43 -14.10
N PHE A 131 7.25 3.46 -15.43
CA PHE A 131 7.73 2.37 -16.28
C PHE A 131 9.21 2.07 -16.02
N ALA A 132 10.04 3.12 -15.92
CA ALA A 132 11.46 2.95 -15.62
C ALA A 132 11.71 2.34 -14.23
N SER A 133 10.90 2.68 -13.22
CA SER A 133 11.05 2.14 -11.86
C SER A 133 10.49 0.73 -11.69
N GLN A 134 9.46 0.35 -12.45
CA GLN A 134 8.83 -0.98 -12.43
C GLN A 134 9.14 -1.83 -13.67
N ARG A 135 10.27 -1.54 -14.31
CA ARG A 135 10.63 -2.06 -15.63
C ARG A 135 10.57 -3.57 -15.72
N ASP A 136 11.10 -4.27 -14.74
CA ASP A 136 11.21 -5.74 -14.76
C ASP A 136 9.83 -6.41 -14.82
N LEU A 137 8.80 -5.77 -14.26
CA LEU A 137 7.41 -6.22 -14.32
C LEU A 137 6.71 -5.75 -15.61
N LEU A 138 6.88 -4.47 -15.98
CA LEU A 138 6.16 -3.84 -17.09
C LEU A 138 6.73 -4.17 -18.48
N GLN A 139 7.96 -4.66 -18.57
CA GLN A 139 8.55 -5.07 -19.84
C GLN A 139 8.00 -6.41 -20.37
N THR A 140 7.40 -7.20 -19.48
CA THR A 140 6.88 -8.53 -19.81
C THR A 140 5.73 -8.49 -20.83
N SER A 141 5.54 -9.59 -21.57
CA SER A 141 4.35 -9.75 -22.43
C SER A 141 3.06 -9.93 -21.61
N GLU A 142 3.18 -10.31 -20.34
CA GLU A 142 2.09 -10.40 -19.39
C GLU A 142 1.53 -9.01 -19.06
N ALA A 143 2.39 -8.01 -18.81
CA ALA A 143 1.96 -6.63 -18.57
C ALA A 143 1.15 -6.05 -19.72
N GLN A 144 1.57 -6.30 -20.97
CA GLN A 144 0.82 -5.87 -22.14
C GLN A 144 -0.53 -6.56 -22.24
N ARG A 145 -0.59 -7.89 -22.02
CA ARG A 145 -1.85 -8.63 -22.04
C ARG A 145 -2.81 -8.15 -20.96
N ALA A 146 -2.32 -7.87 -19.75
CA ALA A 146 -3.12 -7.29 -18.69
C ALA A 146 -3.72 -5.94 -19.10
N MET A 147 -2.93 -5.04 -19.71
CA MET A 147 -3.43 -3.76 -20.22
C MET A 147 -4.44 -3.94 -21.37
N ASP A 148 -4.19 -4.87 -22.29
CA ASP A 148 -5.11 -5.17 -23.39
C ASP A 148 -6.47 -5.67 -22.88
N VAL A 149 -6.46 -6.54 -21.85
CA VAL A 149 -7.67 -7.03 -21.17
C VAL A 149 -8.43 -5.88 -20.50
N LEU A 150 -7.75 -4.95 -19.83
CA LEU A 150 -8.40 -3.78 -19.21
C LEU A 150 -9.12 -2.90 -20.25
N VAL A 151 -8.53 -2.74 -21.44
CA VAL A 151 -9.15 -2.00 -22.55
C VAL A 151 -10.36 -2.76 -23.12
N GLU A 152 -10.24 -4.08 -23.30
CA GLU A 152 -11.29 -4.92 -23.88
C GLU A 152 -12.49 -5.09 -22.94
N GLN A 153 -12.24 -5.23 -21.64
CA GLN A 153 -13.27 -5.40 -20.61
C GLN A 153 -13.83 -4.07 -20.09
N ALA A 154 -13.36 -2.93 -20.62
CA ALA A 154 -13.79 -1.62 -20.16
C ALA A 154 -15.30 -1.43 -20.42
N PRO A 155 -16.13 -1.15 -19.39
CA PRO A 155 -17.57 -1.07 -19.52
C PRO A 155 -18.03 -0.16 -20.68
N PRO A 156 -19.11 -0.51 -21.39
CA PRO A 156 -19.55 0.26 -22.56
C PRO A 156 -19.93 1.70 -22.22
N ASP A 157 -20.31 1.96 -20.98
CA ASP A 157 -20.75 3.23 -20.42
C ASP A 157 -19.65 4.02 -19.68
N ILE A 158 -18.38 3.58 -19.71
CA ILE A 158 -17.32 4.37 -19.09
C ILE A 158 -17.21 5.77 -19.70
N PRO A 159 -16.81 6.78 -18.91
CA PRO A 159 -16.58 8.13 -19.41
C PRO A 159 -15.59 8.16 -20.59
N ALA A 160 -15.88 8.96 -21.62
CA ALA A 160 -15.09 9.00 -22.84
C ALA A 160 -13.61 9.40 -22.59
N ASN A 161 -13.37 10.28 -21.62
CA ASN A 161 -12.02 10.66 -21.19
C ASN A 161 -11.25 9.48 -20.58
N VAL A 162 -11.92 8.63 -19.78
CA VAL A 162 -11.32 7.44 -19.18
C VAL A 162 -11.01 6.41 -20.27
N ARG A 163 -11.94 6.20 -21.22
CA ARG A 163 -11.71 5.34 -22.39
C ARG A 163 -10.50 5.79 -23.20
N GLN A 164 -10.39 7.10 -23.45
CA GLN A 164 -9.26 7.66 -24.18
C GLN A 164 -7.94 7.47 -23.41
N LEU A 165 -7.95 7.69 -22.09
CA LEU A 165 -6.78 7.48 -21.24
C LEU A 165 -6.29 6.02 -21.30
N LEU A 166 -7.20 5.04 -21.22
CA LEU A 166 -6.89 3.62 -21.34
C LEU A 166 -6.16 3.29 -22.66
N LEU A 167 -6.68 3.79 -23.78
CA LEU A 167 -6.07 3.60 -25.10
C LEU A 167 -4.70 4.28 -25.22
N THR A 168 -4.57 5.51 -24.70
CA THR A 168 -3.30 6.24 -24.68
C THR A 168 -2.26 5.49 -23.86
N ARG A 169 -2.61 5.00 -22.67
CA ARG A 169 -1.72 4.22 -21.79
C ARG A 169 -1.33 2.89 -22.42
N GLN A 170 -2.26 2.20 -23.07
CA GLN A 170 -1.97 0.96 -23.80
C GLN A 170 -0.93 1.17 -24.90
N ALA A 171 -1.09 2.23 -25.71
CA ALA A 171 -0.14 2.56 -26.78
C ALA A 171 1.22 2.97 -26.22
N LEU A 172 1.23 3.77 -25.15
CA LEU A 172 2.47 4.19 -24.49
C LEU A 172 3.25 3.00 -23.94
N LEU A 173 2.59 2.08 -23.23
CA LEU A 173 3.25 0.88 -22.70
C LEU A 173 3.87 0.03 -23.83
N ARG A 174 3.15 -0.14 -24.95
CA ARG A 174 3.65 -0.88 -26.11
C ARG A 174 4.92 -0.22 -26.68
N ARG A 175 4.88 1.10 -26.88
CA ARG A 175 6.02 1.87 -27.40
C ARG A 175 7.25 1.74 -26.51
N LEU A 176 7.11 1.94 -25.20
CA LEU A 176 8.24 1.87 -24.25
C LEU A 176 8.89 0.49 -24.23
N ARG A 177 8.08 -0.58 -24.35
CA ARG A 177 8.58 -1.96 -24.42
C ARG A 177 9.35 -2.24 -25.71
N GLU A 178 8.89 -1.70 -26.84
CA GLU A 178 9.55 -1.82 -28.14
C GLU A 178 10.87 -1.05 -28.19
N GLU A 179 10.87 0.21 -27.76
CA GLU A 179 12.06 1.07 -27.67
C GLU A 179 13.14 0.40 -26.82
N HIS A 180 12.77 -0.21 -25.69
CA HIS A 180 13.74 -0.86 -24.83
C HIS A 180 14.24 -2.20 -25.39
N SER A 181 13.38 -2.98 -26.03
CA SER A 181 13.79 -4.23 -26.71
C SER A 181 14.77 -3.95 -27.85
N ALA A 182 14.57 -2.86 -28.59
CA ALA A 182 15.50 -2.40 -29.63
C ALA A 182 16.85 -1.94 -29.04
N ALA A 183 16.83 -1.21 -27.92
CA ALA A 183 18.05 -0.78 -27.23
C ALA A 183 18.89 -1.94 -26.68
N ALA A 184 18.26 -3.00 -26.16
CA ALA A 184 18.95 -4.19 -25.65
C ALA A 184 19.66 -4.99 -26.78
N ASN A 185 19.04 -5.07 -27.95
CA ASN A 185 19.63 -5.73 -29.12
C ASN A 185 20.81 -4.95 -29.73
N ALA A 186 20.80 -3.61 -29.60
CA ALA A 186 21.87 -2.75 -30.10
C ALA A 186 23.14 -2.77 -29.22
N GLN A 187 23.04 -3.18 -27.95
CA GLN A 187 24.18 -3.28 -27.02
C GLN A 187 24.86 -4.65 -27.02
N THR A 188 24.25 -5.64 -27.67
CA THR A 188 24.75 -7.02 -27.78
C THR A 188 25.33 -7.34 -29.16
N SER A 189 25.32 -6.37 -30.08
CA SER A 189 25.95 -6.43 -31.41
C SER A 189 27.26 -5.64 -31.43
#